data_AF-A0A7W7SCG1-F1
#
_entry.id   AF-A0A7W7SCG1-F1
#
_cell.length_a   1.000
_cell.length_b   1.000
_cell.length_c   1.000
_cell.angle_alpha   90.00
_cell.angle_beta   90.00
_cell.angle_gamma   90.00
#
_symmetry.space_group_name_H-M   'P 1'
#
loop_
_entity.id
_entity.type
_entity.pdbx_description
1 polymer ?
#
loop_
_entity_poly.entity_id
_entity_poly.type
_entity_poly.pdbx_seq_one_letter_code
_entity_poly.pdbx_strand_id
1 'polypeptide(L)'
;MRTTALRAVLLAAAGLPLLIAASPSPSPSPSASASGSTKAVTDAGTSFLTATALGTGQGADVAASTGDYLYWAFGAAEGQTTTVDVTVTLPPSADRHGPQSWSVELFDGLRRRQSCTSGPQDATAETAAGTLALRCSLRQIRSWAEPWSGDPLPGTYYVRLTAGQVPQNDLGLAAQVKLRLSTKGGAGNAQPEGGELRAPLVPPVNAGSPAATAAPAVASTDRAVAPEEEETHWYSAPFQGRNTRWFWTLGGGILAALAGVLGYRLTRHPRGGGPRRGPSSGAAL
;
A
#
# COMPACT_ATOMS: atom_id res chain seq x y z
N MET A 1 6.81 -67.77 -33.98
CA MET A 1 6.93 -66.34 -34.37
C MET A 1 6.85 -65.51 -33.11
N ARG A 2 7.80 -64.59 -32.95
CA ARG A 2 7.99 -63.75 -31.77
C ARG A 2 6.87 -62.72 -31.64
N THR A 3 6.36 -62.51 -30.43
CA THR A 3 6.21 -61.16 -29.84
C THR A 3 5.81 -61.29 -28.36
N THR A 4 6.74 -60.86 -27.53
CA THR A 4 6.68 -60.67 -26.08
C THR A 4 5.94 -59.38 -25.73
N ALA A 5 5.14 -59.39 -24.66
CA ALA A 5 5.07 -58.27 -23.70
C ALA A 5 4.26 -58.67 -22.44
N LEU A 6 4.98 -59.14 -21.41
CA LEU A 6 4.56 -59.00 -20.01
C LEU A 6 4.95 -57.60 -19.51
N ARG A 7 4.10 -57.00 -18.67
CA ARG A 7 4.43 -56.17 -17.47
C ARG A 7 3.10 -55.58 -16.93
N ALA A 8 2.48 -56.17 -15.91
CA ALA A 8 2.84 -56.18 -14.49
C ALA A 8 2.77 -54.77 -13.85
N VAL A 9 1.61 -54.51 -13.24
CA VAL A 9 1.35 -53.52 -12.20
C VAL A 9 2.16 -53.88 -10.95
N LEU A 10 2.82 -52.91 -10.31
CA LEU A 10 3.07 -52.92 -8.87
C LEU A 10 3.48 -51.53 -8.37
N LEU A 11 2.68 -51.03 -7.42
CA LEU A 11 2.98 -49.88 -6.57
C LEU A 11 4.16 -50.20 -5.64
N ALA A 12 5.09 -49.27 -5.49
CA ALA A 12 5.92 -49.15 -4.29
C ALA A 12 6.48 -47.73 -4.19
N ALA A 13 5.82 -46.90 -3.38
CA ALA A 13 6.35 -45.62 -2.92
C ALA A 13 6.93 -45.82 -1.51
N ALA A 14 8.26 -45.80 -1.40
CA ALA A 14 9.05 -45.66 -0.18
C ALA A 14 10.37 -45.02 -0.65
N GLY A 15 10.76 -43.80 -0.28
CA GLY A 15 10.94 -43.31 1.09
C GLY A 15 12.45 -43.15 1.32
N LEU A 16 13.09 -42.17 0.66
CA LEU A 16 14.50 -41.80 0.88
C LEU A 16 14.56 -40.63 1.88
N PRO A 17 15.28 -40.71 3.02
CA PRO A 17 15.51 -39.55 3.87
C PRO A 17 16.71 -38.75 3.33
N LEU A 18 16.46 -37.53 2.88
CA LEU A 18 17.50 -36.55 2.58
C LEU A 18 17.88 -35.84 3.89
N LEU A 19 19.11 -36.05 4.36
CA LEU A 19 19.70 -35.31 5.48
C LEU A 19 19.95 -33.86 5.05
N ILE A 20 19.13 -32.93 5.52
CA ILE A 20 19.33 -31.49 5.36
C ILE A 20 19.91 -30.97 6.67
N ALA A 21 21.17 -30.53 6.63
CA ALA A 21 21.81 -29.81 7.72
C ALA A 21 21.12 -28.44 7.90
N ALA A 22 20.41 -28.28 9.01
CA ALA A 22 19.84 -27.00 9.41
C ALA A 22 20.90 -26.17 10.13
N SER A 23 21.50 -25.22 9.43
CA SER A 23 22.25 -24.12 10.05
C SER A 23 21.26 -23.19 10.77
N PRO A 24 21.50 -22.80 12.04
CA PRO A 24 20.65 -21.82 12.72
C PRO A 24 20.89 -20.44 12.11
N SER A 25 19.97 -20.02 11.23
CA SER A 25 19.90 -18.64 10.78
C SER A 25 19.11 -17.84 11.82
N PRO A 26 19.68 -16.79 12.45
CA PRO A 26 18.92 -15.93 13.36
C PRO A 26 17.91 -15.13 12.52
N SER A 27 16.65 -15.54 12.57
CA SER A 27 15.53 -14.75 12.04
C SER A 27 15.21 -13.63 13.04
N PRO A 28 15.40 -12.34 12.72
CA PRO A 28 14.92 -11.27 13.58
C PRO A 28 13.40 -11.21 13.48
N SER A 29 12.72 -11.72 14.51
CA SER A 29 11.29 -11.54 14.71
C SER A 29 11.03 -10.07 15.10
N PRO A 30 10.20 -9.28 14.38
CA PRO A 30 9.88 -7.93 14.79
C PRO A 30 8.88 -7.98 15.96
N SER A 31 9.39 -8.08 17.18
CA SER A 31 8.59 -7.76 18.38
C SER A 31 8.41 -6.24 18.45
N ALA A 32 7.26 -5.77 17.98
CA ALA A 32 6.79 -4.42 18.22
C ALA A 32 6.27 -4.30 19.65
N SER A 33 7.11 -3.77 20.54
CA SER A 33 6.69 -3.01 21.73
C SER A 33 7.88 -2.24 22.28
N ALA A 34 8.05 -1.01 21.81
CA ALA A 34 8.90 -0.01 22.46
C ALA A 34 8.03 1.20 22.80
N SER A 35 7.31 1.11 23.92
CA SER A 35 6.79 2.28 24.62
C SER A 35 7.90 2.81 25.53
N GLY A 36 8.80 3.59 24.95
CA GLY A 36 9.86 4.33 25.61
C GLY A 36 10.34 5.36 24.61
N SER A 37 10.59 6.61 25.03
CA SER A 37 11.05 7.67 24.13
C SER A 37 12.33 7.21 23.43
N THR A 38 12.22 6.76 22.19
CA THR A 38 13.32 6.20 21.42
C THR A 38 14.35 7.30 21.25
N LYS A 39 15.57 7.08 21.74
CA LYS A 39 16.67 8.04 21.61
C LYS A 39 16.83 8.44 20.14
N ALA A 40 16.96 9.74 19.89
CA ALA A 40 17.20 10.24 18.54
C ALA A 40 18.52 9.66 18.00
N VAL A 41 18.50 9.26 16.73
CA VAL A 41 19.70 8.79 16.03
C VAL A 41 20.62 9.98 15.80
N THR A 42 21.89 9.83 16.13
CA THR A 42 22.87 10.92 16.03
C THR A 42 23.72 10.88 14.77
N ASP A 43 23.53 9.86 13.93
CA ASP A 43 24.30 9.62 12.71
C ASP A 43 23.44 9.75 11.44
N ALA A 44 24.09 10.12 10.35
CA ALA A 44 23.54 10.09 9.00
C ALA A 44 24.52 9.39 8.04
N GLY A 45 23.97 8.76 7.02
CA GLY A 45 24.76 8.24 5.91
C GLY A 45 25.20 9.35 4.97
N THR A 46 26.19 9.05 4.14
CA THR A 46 26.69 9.95 3.08
C THR A 46 26.29 9.51 1.67
N SER A 47 25.64 8.34 1.56
CA SER A 47 25.14 7.77 0.31
C SER A 47 23.91 6.90 0.56
N PHE A 48 23.21 6.50 -0.51
CA PHE A 48 22.12 5.52 -0.42
C PHE A 48 22.55 4.18 0.20
N LEU A 49 23.81 3.76 0.01
CA LEU A 49 24.32 2.49 0.54
C LEU A 49 24.68 2.57 2.02
N THR A 50 25.00 3.77 2.51
CA THR A 50 25.42 4.03 3.89
C THR A 50 24.32 4.74 4.70
N ALA A 51 23.12 4.87 4.14
CA ALA A 51 22.00 5.56 4.76
C ALA A 51 21.67 4.97 6.14
N THR A 52 21.56 5.84 7.14
CA THR A 52 21.26 5.40 8.51
C THR A 52 19.81 4.98 8.64
N ALA A 53 19.56 3.81 9.22
CA ALA A 53 18.21 3.32 9.43
C ALA A 53 17.46 4.15 10.49
N LEU A 54 16.21 4.51 10.19
CA LEU A 54 15.28 5.18 11.10
C LEU A 54 14.02 4.35 11.26
N GLY A 55 13.65 4.09 12.52
CA GLY A 55 12.37 3.48 12.87
C GLY A 55 11.19 4.43 12.72
N THR A 56 9.99 3.89 12.65
CA THR A 56 8.75 4.69 12.67
C THR A 56 8.62 5.43 14.01
N GLY A 57 8.32 6.73 13.96
CA GLY A 57 8.24 7.60 15.14
C GLY A 57 9.58 7.95 15.79
N GLN A 58 10.71 7.45 15.25
CA GLN A 58 12.05 7.83 15.67
C GLN A 58 12.51 9.09 14.91
N GLY A 59 13.26 9.95 15.60
CA GLY A 59 13.90 11.13 15.00
C GLY A 59 15.41 10.96 14.87
N ALA A 60 16.03 11.83 14.08
CA ALA A 60 17.47 12.01 14.03
C ALA A 60 17.85 13.43 14.48
N ASP A 61 18.99 13.57 15.14
CA ASP A 61 19.59 14.84 15.55
C ASP A 61 21.09 14.76 15.27
N VAL A 62 21.50 15.26 14.12
CA VAL A 62 22.81 15.01 13.52
C VAL A 62 23.56 16.32 13.34
N ALA A 63 24.81 16.35 13.81
CA ALA A 63 25.74 17.42 13.47
C ALA A 63 26.22 17.20 12.03
N ALA A 64 26.11 18.22 11.19
CA ALA A 64 26.41 18.15 9.78
C ALA A 64 27.29 19.34 9.37
N SER A 65 27.91 19.22 8.21
CA SER A 65 28.62 20.32 7.58
C SER A 65 27.82 20.89 6.41
N THR A 66 27.93 22.19 6.20
CA THR A 66 27.28 22.86 5.07
C THR A 66 27.93 22.35 3.78
N GLY A 67 27.11 21.76 2.89
CA GLY A 67 27.56 21.11 1.66
C GLY A 67 27.58 19.57 1.74
N ASP A 68 27.33 18.98 2.91
CA ASP A 68 27.20 17.54 3.06
C ASP A 68 25.91 17.02 2.42
N TYR A 69 25.96 15.74 2.02
CA TYR A 69 24.79 14.97 1.64
C TYR A 69 24.45 14.03 2.78
N LEU A 70 23.28 14.20 3.38
CA LEU A 70 22.84 13.38 4.50
C LEU A 70 21.75 12.41 4.05
N TYR A 71 21.91 11.13 4.41
CA TYR A 71 21.02 10.05 4.01
C TYR A 71 20.49 9.26 5.20
N TRP A 72 19.19 9.02 5.19
CA TRP A 72 18.50 8.11 6.10
C TRP A 72 17.60 7.16 5.33
N ALA A 73 17.37 5.97 5.88
CA ALA A 73 16.48 4.97 5.31
C ALA A 73 15.38 4.62 6.32
N PHE A 74 14.13 4.50 5.86
CA PHE A 74 13.02 4.07 6.69
C PHE A 74 12.12 3.11 5.93
N GLY A 75 11.52 2.16 6.65
CA GLY A 75 10.52 1.26 6.09
C GLY A 75 9.14 1.91 6.10
N ALA A 76 8.36 1.71 5.04
CA ALA A 76 6.99 2.16 4.98
C ALA A 76 6.10 1.10 4.30
N ALA A 77 4.92 0.89 4.87
CA ALA A 77 3.99 -0.17 4.52
C ALA A 77 2.75 0.38 3.81
N GLU A 78 1.96 -0.51 3.21
CA GLU A 78 0.68 -0.16 2.57
C GLU A 78 -0.28 0.58 3.52
N GLY A 79 -1.06 1.50 2.96
CA GLY A 79 -2.00 2.33 3.71
C GLY A 79 -1.36 3.41 4.57
N GLN A 80 -0.03 3.49 4.61
CA GLN A 80 0.68 4.53 5.34
C GLN A 80 0.91 5.77 4.49
N THR A 81 0.77 6.93 5.12
CA THR A 81 1.22 8.22 4.60
C THR A 81 2.34 8.70 5.53
N THR A 82 3.57 8.68 5.03
CA THR A 82 4.73 9.12 5.80
C THR A 82 5.04 10.58 5.50
N THR A 83 5.27 11.36 6.55
CA THR A 83 5.72 12.74 6.50
C THR A 83 7.09 12.84 7.13
N VAL A 84 8.02 13.43 6.37
CA VAL A 84 9.36 13.77 6.80
C VAL A 84 9.38 15.25 7.13
N ASP A 85 9.70 15.57 8.37
CA ASP A 85 9.93 16.93 8.86
C ASP A 85 11.43 17.11 9.09
N VAL A 86 12.02 18.14 8.50
CA VAL A 86 13.43 18.48 8.69
C VAL A 86 13.55 19.92 9.18
N THR A 87 14.30 20.12 10.24
CA THR A 87 14.71 21.43 10.72
C THR A 87 16.22 21.52 10.68
N VAL A 88 16.73 22.48 9.91
CA VAL A 88 18.16 22.79 9.83
C VAL A 88 18.43 24.02 10.68
N THR A 89 19.28 23.88 11.69
CA THR A 89 19.85 25.01 12.41
C THR A 89 21.11 25.42 11.69
N LEU A 90 21.12 26.64 11.20
CA LEU A 90 22.17 27.17 10.34
C LEU A 90 23.36 27.67 11.18
N PRO A 91 24.55 27.76 10.57
CA PRO A 91 25.69 28.39 11.21
C PRO A 91 25.35 29.82 11.68
N PRO A 92 26.02 30.32 12.73
CA PRO A 92 25.86 31.70 13.18
C PRO A 92 25.97 32.69 12.01
N SER A 93 25.13 33.72 12.01
CA SER A 93 25.08 34.71 10.92
C SER A 93 26.40 35.47 10.74
N ALA A 94 27.25 35.53 11.78
CA ALA A 94 28.57 36.15 11.71
C ALA A 94 29.56 35.38 10.82
N ASP A 95 29.37 34.07 10.66
CA ASP A 95 30.25 33.20 9.87
C ASP A 95 29.73 32.97 8.45
N ARG A 96 28.50 33.41 8.15
CA ARG A 96 27.85 33.24 6.85
C ARG A 96 28.05 34.46 5.96
N HIS A 97 28.27 34.21 4.67
CA HIS A 97 28.57 35.25 3.68
C HIS A 97 27.43 35.47 2.68
N GLY A 98 26.32 34.74 2.81
CA GLY A 98 25.16 34.89 1.94
C GLY A 98 23.99 33.97 2.28
N PRO A 99 22.94 33.96 1.43
CA PRO A 99 21.81 33.05 1.59
C PRO A 99 22.21 31.60 1.34
N GLN A 100 21.54 30.67 2.01
CA GLN A 100 21.76 29.23 1.86
C GLN A 100 20.46 28.52 1.50
N SER A 101 20.47 27.73 0.44
CA SER A 101 19.34 26.91 0.01
C SER A 101 19.53 25.44 0.35
N TRP A 102 18.51 24.85 0.94
CA TRP A 102 18.48 23.45 1.36
C TRP A 102 17.29 22.74 0.72
N SER A 103 17.49 21.47 0.37
CA SER A 103 16.48 20.62 -0.26
C SER A 103 16.35 19.27 0.42
N VAL A 104 15.11 18.83 0.64
CA VAL A 104 14.75 17.49 1.12
C VAL A 104 14.06 16.70 0.02
N GLU A 105 14.61 15.53 -0.25
CA GLU A 105 14.12 14.63 -1.30
C GLU A 105 13.91 13.23 -0.76
N LEU A 106 12.85 12.58 -1.23
CA LEU A 106 12.54 11.21 -0.88
C LEU A 106 12.68 10.32 -2.11
N PHE A 107 13.30 9.17 -1.92
CA PHE A 107 13.51 8.16 -2.94
C PHE A 107 12.92 6.82 -2.47
N ASP A 108 12.40 6.02 -3.39
CA ASP A 108 12.03 4.64 -3.09
C ASP A 108 13.25 3.69 -3.18
N GLY A 109 13.02 2.39 -2.95
CA GLY A 109 14.05 1.37 -3.05
C GLY A 109 14.70 1.24 -4.44
N LEU A 110 14.02 1.71 -5.49
CA LEU A 110 14.55 1.78 -6.86
C LEU A 110 15.28 3.10 -7.13
N ARG A 111 15.46 3.94 -6.11
CA ARG A 111 16.07 5.27 -6.19
C ARG A 111 15.33 6.21 -7.15
N ARG A 112 14.03 6.00 -7.33
CA ARG A 112 13.14 6.93 -8.03
C ARG A 112 12.68 7.99 -7.03
N ARG A 113 12.89 9.26 -7.38
CA ARG A 113 12.41 10.40 -6.57
C ARG A 113 10.89 10.37 -6.50
N GLN A 114 10.35 10.38 -5.29
CA GLN A 114 8.92 10.45 -5.05
C GLN A 114 8.48 11.90 -4.94
N SER A 115 7.30 12.20 -5.47
CA SER A 115 6.68 13.50 -5.31
C SER A 115 6.07 13.66 -3.92
N CYS A 116 6.27 14.83 -3.32
CA CYS A 116 5.63 15.18 -2.07
C CYS A 116 4.27 15.82 -2.37
N THR A 117 3.24 15.42 -1.63
CA THR A 117 1.89 16.00 -1.72
C THR A 117 1.77 17.31 -0.97
N SER A 118 2.61 17.53 0.04
CA SER A 118 2.59 18.73 0.86
C SER A 118 3.95 19.02 1.49
N GLY A 119 4.17 20.30 1.81
CA GLY A 119 5.36 20.81 2.50
C GLY A 119 6.39 21.43 1.55
N PRO A 120 7.17 22.41 2.02
CA PRO A 120 8.28 22.95 1.24
C PRO A 120 9.41 21.93 1.19
N GLN A 121 9.71 21.42 0.00
CA GLN A 121 10.85 20.55 -0.23
C GLN A 121 12.17 21.32 -0.32
N ASP A 122 12.09 22.57 -0.76
CA ASP A 122 13.21 23.47 -0.93
C ASP A 122 12.92 24.74 -0.14
N ALA A 123 13.92 25.27 0.54
CA ALA A 123 13.83 26.55 1.20
C ALA A 123 15.17 27.27 1.14
N THR A 124 15.12 28.60 1.14
CA THR A 124 16.30 29.46 1.17
C THR A 124 16.24 30.31 2.43
N ALA A 125 17.33 30.29 3.20
CA ALA A 125 17.50 31.11 4.37
C ALA A 125 18.42 32.28 4.06
N GLU A 126 17.95 33.50 4.36
CA GLU A 126 18.78 34.70 4.33
C GLU A 126 19.88 34.63 5.40
N THR A 127 20.90 35.49 5.26
CA THR A 127 22.08 35.52 6.16
C THR A 127 21.72 35.73 7.63
N ALA A 128 20.58 36.36 7.94
CA ALA A 128 20.13 36.59 9.31
C ALA A 128 19.28 35.44 9.91
N ALA A 129 18.78 34.51 9.08
CA ALA A 129 17.87 33.47 9.54
C ALA A 129 18.63 32.34 10.25
N GLY A 130 18.32 32.04 11.52
CA GLY A 130 19.03 31.00 12.29
C GLY A 130 18.56 29.56 12.02
N THR A 131 17.36 29.38 11.46
CA THR A 131 16.76 28.07 11.24
C THR A 131 15.95 28.03 9.96
N LEU A 132 15.87 26.85 9.35
CA LEU A 132 15.11 26.58 8.15
C LEU A 132 14.33 25.27 8.33
N ALA A 133 13.07 25.26 7.88
CA ALA A 133 12.18 24.11 8.01
C ALA A 133 11.78 23.59 6.62
N LEU A 134 11.92 22.29 6.43
CA LEU A 134 11.51 21.57 5.23
C LEU A 134 10.54 20.46 5.60
N ARG A 135 9.64 20.12 4.69
CA ARG A 135 8.70 19.04 4.87
C ARG A 135 8.42 18.35 3.55
N CYS A 136 8.35 17.03 3.59
CA CYS A 136 7.81 16.22 2.51
C CYS A 136 6.81 15.20 3.07
N SER A 137 5.55 15.31 2.67
CA SER A 137 4.58 14.22 2.87
C SER A 137 4.43 13.42 1.58
N LEU A 138 4.60 12.10 1.65
CA LEU A 138 4.33 11.22 0.51
C LEU A 138 2.83 11.13 0.22
N ARG A 139 2.47 10.58 -0.95
CA ARG A 139 1.14 10.00 -1.15
C ARG A 139 1.00 8.75 -0.27
N GLN A 140 -0.24 8.35 -0.02
CA GLN A 140 -0.50 7.09 0.66
C GLN A 140 0.11 5.94 -0.14
N ILE A 141 0.87 5.09 0.55
CA ILE A 141 1.52 3.92 -0.02
C ILE A 141 0.44 2.90 -0.40
N ARG A 142 0.46 2.46 -1.66
CA ARG A 142 -0.48 1.46 -2.18
C ARG A 142 0.15 0.08 -2.15
N SER A 143 -0.69 -0.95 -2.09
CA SER A 143 -0.26 -2.34 -2.22
C SER A 143 0.19 -2.69 -3.64
N TRP A 144 -0.29 -1.94 -4.65
CA TRP A 144 0.05 -2.11 -6.06
C TRP A 144 -0.05 -0.80 -6.85
N ALA A 145 0.65 -0.74 -7.98
CA ALA A 145 0.60 0.37 -8.93
C ALA A 145 0.85 -0.15 -10.35
N GLU A 146 0.29 0.54 -11.34
CA GLU A 146 0.57 0.28 -12.75
C GLU A 146 2.04 0.59 -13.09
N PRO A 147 2.65 -0.07 -14.09
CA PRO A 147 4.06 0.12 -14.43
C PRO A 147 4.45 1.57 -14.79
N TRP A 148 3.50 2.35 -15.31
CA TRP A 148 3.69 3.76 -15.65
C TRP A 148 3.36 4.72 -14.51
N SER A 149 2.86 4.22 -13.37
CA SER A 149 2.51 5.06 -12.24
C SER A 149 3.74 5.40 -11.39
N GLY A 150 3.78 6.67 -10.95
CA GLY A 150 4.72 7.18 -9.96
C GLY A 150 4.33 6.89 -8.51
N ASP A 151 3.31 6.05 -8.29
CA ASP A 151 2.76 5.85 -6.94
C ASP A 151 3.72 5.10 -6.01
N PRO A 152 3.74 5.48 -4.72
CA PRO A 152 4.62 4.86 -3.74
C PRO A 152 4.13 3.45 -3.38
N LEU A 153 5.07 2.49 -3.39
CA LEU A 153 4.85 1.07 -3.08
C LEU A 153 5.49 0.68 -1.73
N PRO A 154 5.08 -0.43 -1.10
CA PRO A 154 5.61 -0.81 0.21
C PRO A 154 7.07 -1.19 0.09
N GLY A 155 7.90 -0.75 1.03
CA GLY A 155 9.33 -1.02 1.01
C GLY A 155 10.16 0.01 1.77
N THR A 156 11.44 0.05 1.46
CA THR A 156 12.39 1.02 2.05
C THR A 156 12.40 2.30 1.22
N TYR A 157 12.31 3.42 1.92
CA TYR A 157 12.45 4.75 1.38
C TYR A 157 13.71 5.40 1.94
N TYR A 158 14.27 6.33 1.16
CA TYR A 158 15.47 7.05 1.50
C TYR A 158 15.18 8.55 1.54
N VAL A 159 15.54 9.22 2.62
CA VAL A 159 15.58 10.67 2.69
C VAL A 159 16.97 11.13 2.32
N ARG A 160 17.06 12.11 1.43
CA ARG A 160 18.27 12.87 1.13
C ARG A 160 18.05 14.32 1.52
N LEU A 161 18.94 14.86 2.36
CA LEU A 161 19.02 16.28 2.65
C LEU A 161 20.32 16.83 2.08
N THR A 162 20.24 17.95 1.35
CA THR A 162 21.38 18.59 0.70
C THR A 162 21.32 20.10 0.78
N ALA A 163 22.48 20.74 0.93
CA ALA A 163 22.63 22.17 0.72
C ALA A 163 23.02 22.41 -0.76
N GLY A 164 22.18 23.11 -1.51
CA GLY A 164 22.34 23.27 -2.96
C GLY A 164 23.04 24.56 -3.36
N GLN A 165 22.46 25.71 -2.99
CA GLN A 165 23.01 27.03 -3.29
C GLN A 165 23.59 27.61 -2.01
N VAL A 166 24.92 27.55 -1.91
CA VAL A 166 25.67 28.04 -0.75
C VAL A 166 26.89 28.80 -1.27
N PRO A 167 27.23 29.97 -0.68
CA PRO A 167 28.49 30.63 -0.98
C PRO A 167 29.69 29.70 -0.76
N GLN A 168 30.67 29.70 -1.65
CA GLN A 168 31.84 28.80 -1.55
C GLN A 168 32.57 28.91 -0.21
N ASN A 169 32.60 30.11 0.37
CA ASN A 169 33.25 30.38 1.67
C ASN A 169 32.47 29.82 2.87
N ASP A 170 31.20 29.48 2.69
CA ASP A 170 30.32 28.94 3.73
C ASP A 170 30.30 27.40 3.73
N LEU A 171 30.92 26.75 2.75
CA LEU A 171 31.07 25.29 2.73
C LEU A 171 31.94 24.85 3.90
N GLY A 172 31.57 23.77 4.57
CA GLY A 172 32.32 23.28 5.72
C GLY A 172 31.85 23.85 7.07
N LEU A 173 30.97 24.87 7.08
CA LEU A 173 30.44 25.44 8.31
C LEU A 173 29.51 24.46 9.03
N ALA A 174 29.61 24.40 10.36
CA ALA A 174 28.82 23.49 11.19
C ALA A 174 27.32 23.87 11.18
N ALA A 175 26.49 22.89 10.88
CA ALA A 175 25.03 22.97 10.94
C ALA A 175 24.48 21.83 11.81
N GLN A 176 23.29 22.02 12.38
CA GLN A 176 22.60 20.95 13.12
C GLN A 176 21.31 20.59 12.40
N VAL A 177 21.12 19.29 12.13
CA VAL A 177 19.94 18.79 11.42
C VAL A 177 19.10 17.94 12.35
N LYS A 178 17.84 18.33 12.51
CA LYS A 178 16.81 17.55 13.20
C LYS A 178 15.82 17.01 12.18
N LEU A 179 15.70 15.69 12.12
CA LEU A 179 14.74 15.01 11.25
C LEU A 179 13.73 14.26 12.12
N ARG A 180 12.45 14.35 11.75
CA ARG A 180 11.37 13.57 12.36
C ARG A 180 10.57 12.86 11.30
N LEU A 181 10.34 11.57 11.53
CA LEU A 181 9.43 10.76 10.73
C LEU A 181 8.12 10.61 11.48
N SER A 182 7.03 11.02 10.83
CA SER A 182 5.69 10.74 11.29
C SER A 182 4.96 9.92 10.24
N THR A 183 4.15 8.97 10.70
CA THR A 183 3.39 8.09 9.81
C THR A 183 1.94 8.11 10.24
N LYS A 184 1.06 8.36 9.28
CA LYS A 184 -0.40 8.28 9.46
C LYS A 184 -0.93 7.08 8.69
N GLY A 185 -1.99 6.46 9.20
CA GLY A 185 -2.63 5.33 8.53
C GLY A 185 -1.93 3.99 8.83
N GLY A 186 -2.14 3.00 7.97
CA GLY A 186 -1.69 1.61 8.16
C GLY A 186 -2.61 0.63 7.43
N ALA A 187 -2.51 -0.67 7.75
CA ALA A 187 -3.26 -1.73 7.06
C ALA A 187 -4.77 -1.46 6.95
N GLY A 188 -5.39 -0.85 7.97
CA GLY A 188 -6.81 -0.47 7.95
C GLY A 188 -7.18 0.65 6.96
N ASN A 189 -6.19 1.31 6.36
CA ASN A 189 -6.35 2.33 5.32
C ASN A 189 -5.76 1.87 3.97
N ALA A 190 -5.31 0.62 3.83
CA ALA A 190 -4.58 0.14 2.65
C ALA A 190 -5.34 0.23 1.32
N GLN A 191 -6.67 0.35 1.37
CA GLN A 191 -7.54 0.49 0.20
C GLN A 191 -8.15 1.91 0.13
N PRO A 192 -7.52 2.86 -0.56
CA PRO A 192 -8.14 4.15 -0.84
C PRO A 192 -9.35 4.02 -1.78
N GLU A 193 -9.31 3.05 -2.70
CA GLU A 193 -10.41 2.71 -3.63
C GLU A 193 -11.64 2.03 -2.98
N GLY A 194 -11.62 1.76 -1.66
CA GLY A 194 -12.73 1.15 -0.93
C GLY A 194 -13.20 1.95 0.29
N GLY A 195 -12.74 3.20 0.45
CA GLY A 195 -13.13 4.03 1.59
C GLY A 195 -14.59 4.46 1.50
N GLU A 196 -15.38 4.14 2.52
CA GLU A 196 -16.73 4.69 2.66
C GLU A 196 -16.66 6.15 3.13
N LEU A 197 -17.34 7.04 2.40
CA LEU A 197 -17.53 8.41 2.84
C LEU A 197 -18.46 8.41 4.06
N ARG A 198 -17.95 8.84 5.22
CA ARG A 198 -18.73 8.92 6.46
C ARG A 198 -19.92 9.90 6.36
N ALA A 199 -19.85 10.84 5.43
CA ALA A 199 -20.94 11.74 5.05
C ALA A 199 -20.80 12.11 3.57
N PRO A 200 -21.91 12.31 2.83
CA PRO A 200 -21.87 12.79 1.45
C PRO A 200 -21.11 14.13 1.36
N LEU A 201 -20.12 14.22 0.46
CA LEU A 201 -19.35 15.46 0.22
C LEU A 201 -20.20 16.59 -0.37
N VAL A 202 -21.32 16.23 -0.99
CA VAL A 202 -22.30 17.17 -1.52
C VAL A 202 -23.63 16.88 -0.83
N PRO A 203 -24.17 17.80 -0.02
CA PRO A 203 -25.51 17.63 0.50
C PRO A 203 -26.49 17.54 -0.67
N PRO A 204 -27.50 16.66 -0.62
CA PRO A 204 -28.46 16.54 -1.71
C PRO A 204 -29.14 17.89 -1.95
N VAL A 205 -28.95 18.42 -3.16
CA VAL A 205 -29.74 19.56 -3.63
C VAL A 205 -31.14 19.04 -3.91
N ASN A 206 -32.09 19.38 -3.04
CA ASN A 206 -33.50 19.08 -3.27
C ASN A 206 -33.99 19.93 -4.46
N ALA A 207 -33.88 19.40 -5.68
CA ALA A 207 -34.46 20.01 -6.86
C ALA A 207 -35.99 20.05 -6.68
N GLY A 208 -36.54 21.23 -6.42
CA GLY A 208 -37.99 21.46 -6.33
C GLY A 208 -38.54 21.86 -4.95
N SER A 209 -37.71 22.01 -3.90
CA SER A 209 -38.20 22.59 -2.64
C SER A 209 -38.07 24.12 -2.69
N PRO A 210 -39.16 24.89 -2.61
CA PRO A 210 -39.07 26.35 -2.63
C PRO A 210 -38.26 26.79 -1.41
N ALA A 211 -37.28 27.65 -1.64
CA ALA A 211 -36.54 28.32 -0.57
C ALA A 211 -37.56 29.00 0.35
N ALA A 212 -37.72 28.47 1.57
CA ALA A 212 -38.43 29.19 2.60
C ALA A 212 -37.68 30.51 2.80
N THR A 213 -38.38 31.60 2.54
CA THR A 213 -37.91 32.98 2.60
C THR A 213 -37.04 33.18 3.83
N ALA A 214 -35.82 33.67 3.58
CA ALA A 214 -34.84 33.96 4.61
C ALA A 214 -35.42 34.91 5.66
N ALA A 215 -35.47 34.45 6.92
CA ALA A 215 -35.43 35.31 8.09
C ALA A 215 -34.00 35.24 8.67
N PRO A 216 -33.45 36.36 9.19
CA PRO A 216 -32.03 36.46 9.45
C PRO A 216 -31.60 35.66 10.69
N ALA A 217 -30.48 34.94 10.49
CA ALA A 217 -29.49 34.47 11.43
C ALA A 217 -29.86 34.37 12.94
N VAL A 218 -30.09 33.14 13.38
CA VAL A 218 -29.51 32.63 14.63
C VAL A 218 -29.03 31.19 14.39
N ALA A 219 -27.86 30.89 14.96
CA ALA A 219 -27.20 29.59 14.87
C ALA A 219 -28.19 28.44 15.12
N SER A 220 -28.36 27.58 14.12
CA SER A 220 -29.01 26.29 14.28
C SER A 220 -28.32 25.30 13.36
N THR A 221 -27.50 24.46 13.98
CA THR A 221 -26.75 23.34 13.42
C THR A 221 -27.64 22.19 12.92
N ASP A 222 -28.93 22.42 12.71
CA ASP A 222 -29.92 21.40 12.35
C ASP A 222 -30.54 21.67 10.97
N ARG A 223 -29.71 21.59 9.93
CA ARG A 223 -30.23 21.38 8.56
C ARG A 223 -29.48 20.29 7.81
N ALA A 224 -29.02 19.28 8.56
CA ALA A 224 -28.84 17.96 8.01
C ALA A 224 -30.14 17.21 8.26
N VAL A 225 -30.90 16.90 7.20
CA VAL A 225 -31.87 15.81 7.28
C VAL A 225 -31.05 14.58 7.65
N ALA A 226 -31.32 14.00 8.82
CA ALA A 226 -30.75 12.72 9.20
C ALA A 226 -30.93 11.76 8.02
N PRO A 227 -29.92 10.96 7.63
CA PRO A 227 -30.12 9.96 6.59
C PRO A 227 -31.36 9.15 6.99
N GLU A 228 -32.38 9.15 6.13
CA GLU A 228 -33.48 8.21 6.30
C GLU A 228 -32.83 6.84 6.45
N GLU A 229 -33.17 6.13 7.52
CA GLU A 229 -32.65 4.79 7.75
C GLU A 229 -32.88 4.01 6.46
N GLU A 230 -31.79 3.54 5.81
CA GLU A 230 -31.91 2.75 4.60
C GLU A 230 -32.89 1.62 4.92
N GLU A 231 -34.05 1.62 4.24
CA GLU A 231 -35.05 0.59 4.47
C GLU A 231 -34.37 -0.77 4.26
N THR A 232 -34.19 -1.49 5.36
CA THR A 232 -33.60 -2.82 5.33
C THR A 232 -34.65 -3.75 4.71
N HIS A 233 -34.66 -3.82 3.39
CA HIS A 233 -35.51 -4.76 2.70
C HIS A 233 -35.03 -6.19 3.00
N TRP A 234 -35.94 -7.16 2.99
CA TRP A 234 -35.64 -8.56 3.33
C TRP A 234 -34.50 -9.20 2.49
N TYR A 235 -34.15 -8.58 1.37
CA TYR A 235 -33.06 -8.96 0.48
C TYR A 235 -31.75 -8.21 0.72
N SER A 236 -31.60 -7.34 1.73
CA SER A 236 -30.32 -6.66 2.02
C SER A 236 -29.52 -7.38 3.10
N ALA A 237 -30.18 -7.86 4.16
CA ALA A 237 -29.54 -8.49 5.31
C ALA A 237 -28.55 -9.64 5.02
N PRO A 238 -28.77 -10.55 4.02
CA PRO A 238 -27.77 -11.58 3.71
C PRO A 238 -26.63 -11.10 2.80
N PHE A 239 -26.64 -9.84 2.34
CA PHE A 239 -25.72 -9.30 1.34
C PHE A 239 -24.81 -8.17 1.84
N GLN A 240 -25.06 -7.61 3.03
CA GLN A 240 -24.13 -6.67 3.67
C GLN A 240 -22.84 -7.40 4.10
N GLY A 241 -21.72 -7.10 3.43
CA GLY A 241 -20.38 -7.55 3.83
C GLY A 241 -19.71 -8.58 2.91
N ARG A 242 -20.41 -9.16 1.92
CA ARG A 242 -19.80 -10.05 0.91
C ARG A 242 -19.75 -9.38 -0.45
N ASN A 243 -18.54 -9.10 -0.90
CA ASN A 243 -18.19 -8.41 -2.14
C ASN A 243 -19.06 -8.90 -3.32
N THR A 244 -19.86 -8.01 -3.91
CA THR A 244 -20.82 -8.23 -5.01
C THR A 244 -20.21 -8.97 -6.21
N ARG A 245 -18.89 -8.91 -6.37
CA ARG A 245 -18.14 -9.63 -7.41
C ARG A 245 -18.28 -11.14 -7.31
N TRP A 246 -18.20 -11.74 -6.12
CA TRP A 246 -18.27 -13.21 -5.95
C TRP A 246 -19.65 -13.77 -6.26
N PHE A 247 -20.71 -12.98 -6.06
CA PHE A 247 -22.07 -13.40 -6.40
C PHE A 247 -22.22 -13.62 -7.90
N TRP A 248 -21.69 -12.70 -8.72
CA TRP A 248 -21.71 -12.85 -10.17
C TRP A 248 -20.85 -14.02 -10.65
N THR A 249 -19.72 -14.29 -10.01
CA THR A 249 -18.86 -15.44 -10.36
C THR A 249 -19.50 -16.78 -9.98
N LEU A 250 -20.03 -16.90 -8.77
CA LEU A 250 -20.73 -18.11 -8.30
C LEU A 250 -22.04 -18.32 -9.06
N GLY A 251 -22.85 -17.26 -9.21
CA GLY A 251 -24.10 -17.29 -9.94
C GLY A 251 -23.88 -17.65 -11.42
N GLY A 252 -22.91 -17.01 -12.07
CA GLY A 252 -22.52 -17.32 -13.44
C GLY A 252 -22.01 -18.76 -13.60
N GLY A 253 -21.20 -19.24 -12.65
CA GLY A 253 -20.70 -20.62 -12.63
C GLY A 253 -21.82 -21.66 -12.51
N ILE A 254 -22.79 -21.44 -11.61
CA ILE A 254 -23.96 -22.32 -11.46
C ILE A 254 -24.78 -22.32 -12.74
N LEU A 255 -25.04 -21.15 -13.32
CA LEU A 255 -25.86 -21.02 -14.53
C LEU A 255 -25.19 -21.68 -15.75
N ALA A 256 -23.86 -21.55 -15.88
CA ALA A 256 -23.08 -22.25 -16.89
C ALA A 256 -23.10 -23.78 -16.70
N ALA A 257 -23.00 -24.27 -15.47
CA ALA A 257 -23.08 -25.70 -15.17
C ALA A 257 -24.46 -26.27 -15.53
N LEU A 258 -25.54 -25.56 -15.19
CA LEU A 258 -26.91 -25.96 -15.54
C LEU A 258 -27.12 -25.99 -17.06
N ALA A 259 -26.65 -24.97 -17.77
CA ALA A 259 -26.69 -24.92 -19.23
C ALA A 259 -25.92 -26.09 -19.86
N GLY A 260 -24.74 -26.43 -19.32
CA GLY A 260 -23.94 -27.57 -19.76
C GLY A 260 -24.65 -28.91 -19.56
N VAL A 261 -25.24 -29.13 -18.38
CA VAL A 261 -26.01 -30.36 -18.10
C VAL A 261 -27.26 -30.46 -18.97
N LEU A 262 -28.00 -29.36 -19.14
CA LEU A 262 -29.20 -29.34 -19.97
C LEU A 262 -28.86 -29.57 -21.44
N GLY A 263 -27.83 -28.88 -21.96
CA GLY A 263 -27.31 -29.11 -23.32
C GLY A 263 -26.82 -30.54 -23.53
N TYR A 264 -26.16 -31.13 -22.53
CA TYR A 264 -25.74 -32.53 -22.58
C TYR A 264 -26.93 -33.51 -22.63
N ARG A 265 -27.99 -33.24 -21.86
CA ARG A 265 -29.20 -34.06 -21.90
C ARG A 265 -29.97 -33.94 -23.21
N LEU A 266 -30.01 -32.75 -23.81
CA LEU A 266 -30.66 -32.52 -25.11
C LEU A 266 -29.89 -33.16 -26.27
N THR A 267 -28.56 -33.20 -26.19
CA THR A 267 -27.71 -33.78 -27.25
C THR A 267 -27.53 -35.29 -27.14
N ARG A 268 -27.77 -35.89 -25.97
CA ARG A 268 -27.87 -37.36 -25.83
C ARG A 268 -29.29 -37.84 -26.18
N HIS A 269 -29.51 -38.18 -27.44
CA HIS A 269 -30.64 -39.02 -27.81
C HIS A 269 -30.58 -40.38 -27.07
N PRO A 270 -31.71 -40.91 -26.58
CA PRO A 270 -31.77 -42.27 -26.08
C PRO A 270 -31.47 -43.21 -27.25
N ARG A 271 -30.37 -43.96 -27.19
CA ARG A 271 -30.20 -45.17 -28.00
C ARG A 271 -31.15 -46.23 -27.45
N GLY A 272 -32.44 -46.12 -27.74
CA GLY A 272 -33.38 -47.23 -27.73
C GLY A 272 -33.39 -47.86 -29.13
N GLY A 273 -33.45 -49.16 -29.33
CA GLY A 273 -33.51 -50.28 -28.40
C GLY A 273 -33.09 -51.53 -29.19
N GLY A 274 -32.46 -52.47 -28.51
CA GLY A 274 -32.19 -53.77 -29.13
C GLY A 274 -33.50 -54.50 -29.41
N PRO A 275 -33.67 -55.16 -30.56
CA PRO A 275 -34.76 -56.11 -30.74
C PRO A 275 -34.40 -57.38 -29.97
N ARG A 276 -35.17 -57.69 -28.93
CA ARG A 276 -35.20 -59.03 -28.32
C ARG A 276 -36.35 -59.83 -28.94
N ARG A 277 -35.96 -61.03 -29.40
CA ARG A 277 -36.72 -62.29 -29.61
C ARG A 277 -37.22 -62.61 -31.02
N GLY A 278 -36.73 -63.76 -31.50
CA GLY A 278 -37.58 -64.89 -31.88
C GLY A 278 -36.85 -66.20 -31.52
N PRO A 279 -37.49 -67.19 -30.86
CA PRO A 279 -36.95 -68.54 -30.76
C PRO A 279 -37.35 -69.33 -32.01
N SER A 280 -36.41 -69.98 -32.69
CA SER A 280 -36.72 -71.01 -33.68
C SER A 280 -36.32 -72.37 -33.14
N SER A 281 -37.33 -73.22 -33.06
CA SER A 281 -37.31 -74.63 -32.69
C SER A 281 -36.45 -75.48 -33.63
N GLY A 282 -36.03 -76.65 -33.15
CA GLY A 282 -35.07 -77.54 -33.81
C GLY A 282 -35.62 -78.47 -34.91
N ALA A 283 -34.72 -79.35 -35.36
CA ALA A 283 -34.83 -80.59 -36.16
C ALA A 283 -33.67 -80.60 -37.17
N ALA A 284 -32.98 -81.67 -37.53
CA ALA A 284 -32.86 -83.05 -37.07
C ALA A 284 -31.66 -83.65 -37.84
N LEU A 285 -31.04 -84.68 -37.26
CA LEU A 285 -30.24 -85.78 -37.88
C LEU A 285 -29.07 -85.42 -38.80
#